data_AF-A4EWD1-F1
#
_entry.id   AF-A4EWD1-F1
#
_cell.length_a   1.000
_cell.length_b   1.000
_cell.length_c   1.000
_cell.angle_alpha   90.00
_cell.angle_beta   90.00
_cell.angle_gamma   90.00
#
_symmetry.space_group_name_H-M   'P 1'
#
loop_
_entity.id
_entity.type
_entity.pdbx_description
1 polymer ?
#
loop_
_entity_poly.entity_id
_entity_poly.type
_entity_poly.pdbx_seq_one_letter_code
_entity_poly.pdbx_strand_id
1 'polypeptide(L)'
;FMMLVASLVWVIRRHHVSALAARAAAPIGIVMTLIALVTGAIWGQPMWGTWWAWDPRLTSFLVLFLFYLGYVALWEAIDNPDTAADLTSVLCLVGSVFAVLSRYAVNFWNQGLHQGASLSLDEKENVHDAFSTPLYVCMAGFILLFIALVFYRTGTEIRARRIKALMARERLEA
;
A
#
# COMPACT_ATOMS: atom_id res chain seq x y z
N PHE A 1 5.00 2.02 0.75
CA PHE A 1 6.06 2.98 0.39
C PHE A 1 6.53 2.93 -1.06
N MET A 2 6.43 1.81 -1.78
CA MET A 2 6.74 1.81 -3.22
C MET A 2 5.92 2.87 -4.00
N MET A 3 4.60 2.94 -3.77
CA MET A 3 3.74 3.94 -4.42
C MET A 3 4.16 5.37 -4.10
N LEU A 4 4.56 5.66 -2.85
CA LEU A 4 5.12 6.97 -2.48
C LEU A 4 6.33 7.33 -3.35
N VAL A 5 7.30 6.42 -3.45
CA VAL A 5 8.52 6.64 -4.24
C VAL A 5 8.17 6.83 -5.71
N ALA A 6 7.29 5.98 -6.26
CA ALA A 6 6.88 6.04 -7.65
C ALA A 6 6.10 7.34 -7.98
N SER A 7 5.26 7.80 -7.05
CA SER A 7 4.56 9.09 -7.14
C SER A 7 5.51 10.28 -7.00
N LEU A 8 6.52 10.22 -6.14
CA LEU A 8 7.57 11.25 -6.07
C LEU A 8 8.35 11.34 -7.38
N VAL A 9 8.73 10.20 -7.96
CA VAL A 9 9.39 10.16 -9.27
C VAL A 9 8.48 10.75 -10.35
N TRP A 10 7.17 10.52 -10.30
CA TRP A 10 6.23 11.16 -11.22
C TRP A 10 6.19 12.67 -11.04
N VAL A 11 5.99 13.17 -9.81
CA VAL A 11 5.89 14.61 -9.53
C VAL A 11 7.18 15.36 -9.90
N ILE A 12 8.36 14.77 -9.61
CA ILE A 12 9.66 15.42 -9.81
C ILE A 12 10.16 15.27 -11.24
N ARG A 13 10.05 14.07 -11.82
CA ARG A 13 10.68 13.72 -13.10
C ARG A 13 9.70 13.46 -14.24
N ARG A 14 8.39 13.47 -13.98
CA ARG A 14 7.34 13.18 -14.97
C ARG A 14 7.54 11.84 -15.69
N HIS A 15 8.06 10.84 -14.97
CA HIS A 15 8.35 9.53 -15.55
C HIS A 15 7.09 8.67 -15.63
N HIS A 16 6.51 8.48 -16.82
CA HIS A 16 5.22 7.79 -16.97
C HIS A 16 5.20 6.37 -16.40
N VAL A 17 6.30 5.61 -16.49
CA VAL A 17 6.34 4.25 -15.93
C VAL A 17 6.24 4.26 -14.41
N SER A 18 6.68 5.32 -13.71
CA SER A 18 6.54 5.39 -12.26
C SER A 18 5.07 5.59 -11.87
N ALA A 19 4.32 6.44 -12.58
CA ALA A 19 2.88 6.58 -12.40
C ALA A 19 2.14 5.26 -12.64
N LEU A 20 2.50 4.53 -13.71
CA LEU A 20 1.92 3.21 -14.00
C LEU A 20 2.31 2.15 -12.96
N ALA A 21 3.52 2.19 -12.41
CA ALA A 21 3.93 1.30 -11.33
C ALA A 21 3.15 1.58 -10.05
N ALA A 22 2.93 2.85 -9.70
CA ALA A 22 2.07 3.23 -8.57
C ALA A 22 0.62 2.74 -8.79
N ARG A 23 0.09 2.91 -10.00
CA ARG A 23 -1.23 2.40 -10.39
C ARG A 23 -1.34 0.89 -10.26
N ALA A 24 -0.34 0.17 -10.76
CA ALA A 24 -0.27 -1.28 -10.70
C ALA A 24 -0.21 -1.81 -9.26
N ALA A 25 0.46 -1.08 -8.35
CA ALA A 25 0.58 -1.47 -6.96
C ALA A 25 -0.70 -1.26 -6.14
N ALA A 26 -1.57 -0.32 -6.51
CA ALA A 26 -2.72 0.06 -5.69
C ALA A 26 -3.70 -1.10 -5.42
N PRO A 27 -4.14 -1.91 -6.41
CA PRO A 27 -5.02 -3.06 -6.15
C PRO A 27 -4.39 -4.12 -5.24
N ILE A 28 -3.07 -4.31 -5.34
CA ILE A 28 -2.34 -5.24 -4.48
C ILE A 28 -2.35 -4.72 -3.04
N GLY A 29 -2.11 -3.42 -2.87
CA GLY A 29 -2.22 -2.74 -1.58
C GLY A 29 -3.61 -2.85 -0.96
N ILE A 30 -4.68 -2.69 -1.75
CA ILE A 30 -6.07 -2.89 -1.29
C ILE A 30 -6.24 -4.28 -0.71
N VAL A 31 -5.86 -5.32 -1.46
CA VAL A 31 -6.07 -6.71 -1.04
C VAL A 31 -5.26 -7.03 0.22
N MET A 32 -3.99 -6.63 0.28
CA MET A 32 -3.15 -6.90 1.45
C MET A 32 -3.62 -6.14 2.70
N THR A 33 -4.05 -4.88 2.56
CA THR A 33 -4.57 -4.09 3.69
C THR A 33 -5.93 -4.62 4.17
N LEU A 34 -6.81 -5.03 3.26
CA LEU A 34 -8.08 -5.67 3.60
C LEU A 34 -7.86 -7.00 4.35
N ILE A 35 -6.97 -7.86 3.85
CA ILE A 35 -6.61 -9.11 4.52
C ILE A 35 -6.11 -8.79 5.93
N ALA A 36 -5.18 -7.84 6.07
CA ALA A 36 -4.64 -7.45 7.38
C ALA A 36 -5.70 -6.92 8.34
N LEU A 37 -6.67 -6.11 7.87
CA LEU A 37 -7.79 -5.64 8.69
C LEU A 37 -8.68 -6.79 9.16
N VAL A 38 -9.05 -7.71 8.25
CA VAL A 38 -9.92 -8.84 8.56
C VAL A 38 -9.23 -9.83 9.49
N THR A 39 -8.02 -10.27 9.16
CA THR A 39 -7.26 -11.22 9.99
C THR A 39 -6.86 -10.59 11.31
N GLY A 40 -6.58 -9.29 11.33
CA GLY A 40 -6.31 -8.53 12.56
C GLY A 40 -7.51 -8.49 13.49
N ALA A 41 -8.73 -8.29 12.96
CA ALA A 41 -9.96 -8.33 13.76
C ALA A 41 -10.22 -9.75 14.31
N ILE A 42 -10.03 -10.79 13.49
CA ILE A 42 -10.16 -12.20 13.91
C ILE A 42 -9.19 -12.54 15.05
N TRP A 43 -7.96 -12.04 14.97
CA TRP A 43 -6.97 -12.22 16.02
C TRP A 43 -7.25 -11.34 17.26
N GLY A 44 -7.80 -10.13 17.06
CA GLY A 44 -8.10 -9.19 18.14
C GLY A 44 -9.15 -9.71 19.12
N GLN A 45 -10.18 -10.43 18.64
CA GLN A 45 -11.24 -10.93 19.51
C GLN A 45 -10.74 -11.83 20.65
N PRO A 46 -9.96 -12.92 20.40
CA PRO A 46 -9.45 -13.77 21.48
C PRO A 46 -8.38 -13.09 22.33
N MET A 47 -7.63 -12.12 21.78
CA MET A 47 -6.50 -11.50 22.48
C MET A 47 -6.89 -10.31 23.35
N TRP A 48 -7.89 -9.55 22.92
CA TRP A 48 -8.29 -8.28 23.54
C TRP A 48 -9.77 -8.22 23.92
N GLY A 49 -10.56 -9.25 23.58
CA GLY A 49 -12.00 -9.28 23.82
C GLY A 49 -12.83 -8.43 22.86
N THR A 50 -12.22 -7.87 21.80
CA THR A 50 -12.92 -7.03 20.80
C THR A 50 -12.33 -7.23 19.41
N TRP A 51 -13.17 -7.12 18.38
CA TRP A 51 -12.77 -7.16 16.97
C TRP A 51 -12.13 -5.85 16.50
N TRP A 52 -12.39 -4.75 17.21
CA TRP A 52 -11.93 -3.42 16.82
C TRP A 52 -11.75 -2.51 18.04
N ALA A 53 -10.76 -1.63 17.95
CA ALA A 53 -10.58 -0.50 18.85
C ALA A 53 -10.33 0.75 18.00
N TRP A 54 -10.89 1.88 18.41
CA TRP A 54 -10.71 3.18 17.74
C TRP A 54 -9.40 3.86 18.17
N ASP A 55 -8.32 3.09 18.23
CA ASP A 55 -7.00 3.63 18.58
C ASP A 55 -6.30 4.25 17.34
N PRO A 56 -5.27 5.10 17.54
CA PRO A 56 -4.61 5.78 16.44
C PRO A 56 -3.95 4.85 15.41
N ARG A 57 -3.49 3.65 15.82
CA ARG A 57 -2.84 2.69 14.90
C ARG A 57 -3.85 2.08 13.95
N LEU A 58 -4.95 1.53 14.49
CA LEU A 58 -5.99 0.87 13.70
C LEU A 58 -6.74 1.88 12.83
N THR A 59 -7.08 3.04 13.40
CA THR A 59 -7.76 4.10 12.65
C THR A 59 -6.90 4.59 11.49
N SER A 60 -5.59 4.80 11.69
CA SER A 60 -4.69 5.18 10.61
C SER A 60 -4.59 4.10 9.52
N PHE A 61 -4.61 2.82 9.91
CA PHE A 61 -4.56 1.72 8.94
C PHE A 61 -5.85 1.59 8.13
N LEU A 62 -7.02 1.81 8.75
CA LEU A 62 -8.31 1.88 8.06
C LEU A 62 -8.36 3.08 7.09
N VAL A 63 -7.90 4.24 7.53
CA VAL A 63 -7.81 5.42 6.64
C VAL A 63 -6.88 5.12 5.47
N LEU A 64 -5.72 4.50 5.69
CA LEU A 64 -4.83 4.06 4.61
C LEU A 64 -5.54 3.14 3.61
N PHE A 65 -6.36 2.20 4.07
CA PHE A 65 -7.18 1.35 3.19
C PHE A 65 -8.15 2.17 2.33
N LEU A 66 -8.84 3.16 2.92
CA LEU A 66 -9.73 4.07 2.18
C LEU A 66 -8.95 4.92 1.16
N PHE A 67 -7.73 5.35 1.49
CA PHE A 67 -6.85 6.05 0.55
C PHE A 67 -6.52 5.19 -0.68
N TYR A 68 -6.29 3.89 -0.50
CA TYR A 68 -6.09 2.97 -1.62
C TYR A 68 -7.34 2.86 -2.51
N LEU A 69 -8.53 2.77 -1.93
CA LEU A 69 -9.78 2.76 -2.68
C LEU A 69 -9.97 4.07 -3.46
N GLY A 70 -9.77 5.21 -2.80
CA GLY A 70 -9.81 6.53 -3.43
C GLY A 70 -8.79 6.69 -4.55
N TYR A 71 -7.59 6.12 -4.39
CA TYR A 71 -6.55 6.13 -5.41
C TYR A 71 -6.99 5.40 -6.69
N VAL A 72 -7.56 4.19 -6.55
CA VAL A 72 -8.06 3.43 -7.71
C VAL A 72 -9.26 4.14 -8.34
N ALA A 73 -10.21 4.62 -7.52
CA ALA A 73 -11.37 5.35 -8.01
C ALA A 73 -10.98 6.59 -8.83
N LEU A 74 -9.93 7.30 -8.43
CA LEU A 74 -9.47 8.49 -9.13
C LEU A 74 -8.79 8.19 -10.47
N TRP A 75 -8.12 7.04 -10.59
CA TRP A 75 -7.62 6.55 -11.88
C TRP A 75 -8.73 6.16 -12.86
N GLU A 76 -9.88 5.73 -12.34
CA GLU A 76 -11.03 5.34 -13.18
C GLU A 76 -11.95 6.54 -13.48
N ALA A 77 -11.99 7.56 -12.63
CA ALA A 77 -12.85 8.73 -12.79
C ALA A 77 -12.26 9.84 -13.69
N ILE A 78 -10.95 9.85 -13.91
CA ILE A 78 -10.26 10.91 -14.65
C ILE A 78 -9.81 10.39 -16.02
N ASP A 79 -10.36 10.97 -17.09
CA ASP A 79 -10.07 10.57 -18.47
C ASP A 79 -8.63 10.86 -18.88
N ASN A 80 -8.10 12.04 -18.49
CA ASN A 80 -6.73 12.41 -18.81
C ASN A 80 -5.75 11.63 -17.90
N PRO A 81 -4.92 10.73 -18.46
CA PRO A 81 -4.07 9.84 -17.66
C PRO A 81 -2.97 10.59 -16.89
N ASP A 82 -2.53 11.75 -17.37
CA ASP A 82 -1.51 12.54 -16.69
C ASP A 82 -2.13 13.38 -15.57
N THR A 83 -3.36 13.89 -15.74
CA THR A 83 -4.14 14.48 -14.64
C THR A 83 -4.47 13.46 -13.57
N ALA A 84 -4.86 12.23 -13.95
CA ALA A 84 -5.06 11.13 -13.01
C ALA A 84 -3.78 10.83 -12.23
N ALA A 85 -2.64 10.75 -12.91
CA ALA A 85 -1.34 10.54 -12.28
C ALA A 85 -0.96 11.67 -11.31
N ASP A 86 -1.27 12.93 -11.62
CA ASP A 86 -1.02 14.08 -10.76
C ASP A 86 -1.81 14.01 -9.46
N LEU A 87 -3.13 13.90 -9.57
CA LEU A 87 -4.02 13.90 -8.41
C LEU A 87 -3.77 12.67 -7.53
N THR A 88 -3.57 11.50 -8.14
CA THR A 88 -3.30 10.26 -7.41
C THR A 88 -1.91 10.25 -6.76
N SER A 89 -0.94 10.97 -7.32
CA SER A 89 0.39 11.13 -6.69
C SER A 89 0.34 12.01 -5.45
N VAL A 90 -0.43 13.09 -5.47
CA VAL A 90 -0.70 13.90 -4.26
C VAL A 90 -1.42 13.07 -3.22
N LEU A 91 -2.43 12.30 -3.63
CA LEU A 91 -3.14 11.39 -2.74
C LEU A 91 -2.21 10.35 -2.10
N CYS A 92 -1.26 9.79 -2.86
CA CYS A 92 -0.24 8.88 -2.32
C CYS A 92 0.68 9.54 -1.28
N LEU A 93 1.09 10.79 -1.49
CA LEU A 93 1.91 11.54 -0.55
C LEU A 93 1.19 11.69 0.79
N VAL A 94 -0.08 12.10 0.76
CA VAL A 94 -0.92 12.25 1.96
C VAL A 94 -1.20 10.88 2.60
N GLY A 95 -1.60 9.88 1.82
CA GLY A 95 -1.89 8.53 2.32
C GLY A 95 -0.69 7.87 3.01
N SER A 96 0.54 8.19 2.55
CA SER A 96 1.77 7.65 3.16
C SER A 96 2.01 8.14 4.58
N VAL A 97 1.47 9.32 4.95
CA VAL A 97 1.50 9.80 6.34
C VAL A 97 0.75 8.83 7.24
N PHE A 98 -0.39 8.29 6.81
CA PHE A 98 -1.17 7.32 7.59
C PHE A 98 -0.47 5.96 7.74
N ALA A 99 0.36 5.57 6.77
CA ALA A 99 1.22 4.39 6.92
C ALA A 99 2.27 4.59 8.03
N VAL A 100 2.86 5.79 8.11
CA VAL A 100 3.82 6.17 9.17
C VAL A 100 3.11 6.26 10.53
N LEU A 101 1.97 6.95 10.59
CA LEU A 101 1.17 7.07 11.80
C LEU A 101 0.75 5.70 12.32
N SER A 102 0.28 4.79 11.46
CA SER A 102 -0.09 3.44 11.88
C SER A 102 1.10 2.68 12.50
N ARG A 103 2.28 2.74 11.87
CA ARG A 103 3.49 2.07 12.38
C ARG A 103 3.90 2.61 13.75
N TYR A 104 3.97 3.92 13.90
CA TYR A 104 4.58 4.59 15.06
C TYR A 104 3.56 5.16 16.06
N ALA A 105 2.26 4.92 15.88
CA ALA A 105 1.20 5.42 16.76
C ALA A 105 1.46 5.15 18.25
N VAL A 106 1.93 3.95 18.60
CA VAL A 106 2.25 3.56 19.98
C VAL A 106 3.36 4.45 20.57
N ASN A 107 4.35 4.84 19.76
CA ASN A 107 5.44 5.72 20.19
C ASN A 107 4.99 7.17 20.40
N PHE A 108 3.97 7.61 19.67
CA PHE A 108 3.48 8.99 19.75
C PHE A 108 2.42 9.20 20.85
N TRP A 109 1.46 8.29 20.97
CA TRP A 109 0.30 8.48 21.84
C TRP A 109 0.25 7.54 23.05
N ASN A 110 1.03 6.45 23.06
CA ASN A 110 0.97 5.42 24.12
C ASN A 110 -0.47 5.04 24.50
N GLN A 111 -1.34 4.91 23.48
CA GLN A 111 -2.77 4.63 23.60
C GLN A 111 -3.14 3.38 22.80
N GLY A 112 -4.19 2.70 23.25
CA GLY A 112 -4.74 1.51 22.59
C GLY A 112 -4.25 0.21 23.20
N LEU A 113 -4.58 -0.89 22.52
CA LEU A 113 -4.34 -2.27 22.99
C LEU A 113 -3.01 -2.85 22.47
N HIS A 114 -2.28 -2.05 21.70
CA HIS A 114 -1.10 -2.48 20.98
C HIS A 114 0.16 -2.34 21.82
N GLN A 115 0.94 -3.42 21.91
CA GLN A 115 2.30 -3.38 22.45
C GLN A 115 3.31 -2.73 21.48
N GLY A 116 4.52 -2.51 22.00
CA GLY A 116 5.70 -2.10 21.25
C GLY A 116 6.14 -3.12 20.19
N ALA A 117 7.23 -2.82 19.49
CA ALA A 117 7.73 -3.69 18.42
C ALA A 117 8.37 -4.97 19.00
N SER A 118 7.87 -6.14 18.57
CA SER A 118 8.42 -7.44 18.98
C SER A 118 9.75 -7.80 18.31
N LEU A 119 10.07 -7.15 17.19
CA LEU A 119 11.38 -7.23 16.55
C LEU A 119 12.24 -6.08 17.06
N SER A 120 13.08 -6.36 18.05
CA SER A 120 13.98 -5.40 18.68
C SER A 120 15.44 -5.77 18.41
N LEU A 121 16.32 -4.76 18.40
CA LEU A 121 17.78 -4.97 18.38
C LEU A 121 18.33 -5.29 19.78
N ASP A 122 17.51 -5.13 20.82
CA ASP A 122 17.84 -5.53 22.18
C ASP A 122 17.49 -7.01 22.38
N GLU A 123 18.48 -7.83 22.71
CA GLU A 123 18.32 -9.28 22.92
C GLU A 123 17.29 -9.64 24.00
N LYS A 124 17.03 -8.76 24.99
CA LYS A 124 16.07 -9.04 26.06
C LYS A 124 14.61 -8.76 25.66
N GLU A 125 14.41 -7.86 24.70
CA GLU A 125 13.10 -7.45 24.21
C GLU A 125 12.73 -8.12 22.88
N ASN A 126 13.67 -8.86 22.28
CA ASN A 126 13.46 -9.51 20.99
C ASN A 126 12.67 -10.81 21.12
N VAL A 127 11.88 -11.12 20.11
CA VAL A 127 11.08 -12.35 20.06
C VAL A 127 11.98 -13.58 19.94
N HIS A 128 11.64 -14.66 20.65
CA HIS A 128 12.38 -15.92 20.62
C HIS A 128 12.49 -16.51 19.20
N ASP A 129 13.60 -17.19 18.90
CA ASP A 129 13.96 -17.66 17.55
C ASP A 129 12.95 -18.62 16.91
N ALA A 130 12.27 -19.39 17.75
CA ALA A 130 11.16 -20.26 17.34
C ALA A 130 10.02 -19.50 16.63
N PHE A 131 9.86 -18.21 16.91
CA PHE A 131 8.86 -17.34 16.27
C PHE A 131 9.49 -16.35 15.28
N SER A 132 10.72 -15.88 15.52
CA SER A 132 11.40 -14.92 14.64
C SER A 132 11.69 -15.52 13.25
N THR A 133 12.14 -16.77 13.20
CA THR A 133 12.49 -17.46 11.95
C THR A 133 11.29 -17.58 11.01
N PRO A 134 10.16 -18.21 11.39
CA PRO A 134 8.99 -18.28 10.52
C PRO A 134 8.44 -16.89 10.17
N LEU A 135 8.51 -15.92 11.09
CA LEU A 135 8.11 -14.55 10.81
C LEU A 135 8.93 -13.93 9.67
N TYR A 136 10.26 -14.03 9.71
CA TYR A 136 11.12 -13.50 8.66
C TYR A 136 10.92 -14.20 7.31
N VAL A 137 10.73 -15.52 7.31
CA VAL A 137 10.41 -16.29 6.09
C VAL A 137 9.11 -15.80 5.47
N CYS A 138 8.06 -15.64 6.28
CA CYS A 138 6.78 -15.09 5.82
C CYS A 138 6.93 -13.65 5.32
N MET A 139 7.65 -12.78 6.04
CA MET A 139 7.89 -11.40 5.61
C MET A 139 8.59 -11.35 4.26
N ALA A 140 9.66 -12.12 4.07
CA ALA A 140 10.36 -12.21 2.80
C ALA A 140 9.43 -12.73 1.69
N GLY A 141 8.66 -13.78 1.96
CA GLY A 141 7.68 -14.33 1.02
C GLY A 141 6.64 -13.30 0.57
N PHE A 142 6.03 -12.56 1.51
CA PHE A 142 5.06 -11.51 1.17
C PHE A 142 5.67 -10.33 0.42
N ILE A 143 6.92 -9.95 0.72
CA ILE A 143 7.64 -8.90 -0.02
C ILE A 143 7.92 -9.36 -1.45
N LEU A 144 8.43 -10.58 -1.64
CA LEU A 144 8.71 -11.14 -2.96
C LEU A 144 7.42 -11.31 -3.78
N LEU A 145 6.34 -11.78 -3.14
CA LEU A 145 5.01 -11.85 -3.75
C LEU A 145 4.53 -10.46 -4.20
N PHE A 146 4.62 -9.46 -3.33
CA PHE A 146 4.26 -8.09 -3.67
C PHE A 146 5.06 -7.58 -4.89
N ILE A 147 6.38 -7.75 -4.88
CA ILE A 147 7.26 -7.34 -5.99
C ILE A 147 6.89 -8.05 -7.30
N ALA A 148 6.69 -9.37 -7.25
CA ALA A 148 6.32 -10.16 -8.43
C ALA A 148 4.98 -9.69 -9.03
N LEU A 149 3.96 -9.51 -8.18
CA LEU A 149 2.64 -9.01 -8.61
C LEU A 149 2.71 -7.59 -9.19
N VAL A 150 3.52 -6.72 -8.57
CA VAL A 150 3.74 -5.36 -9.07
C VAL A 150 4.39 -5.37 -10.45
N PHE A 151 5.44 -6.17 -10.66
CA PHE A 151 6.10 -6.25 -11.96
C PHE A 151 5.16 -6.77 -13.04
N TYR A 152 4.40 -7.82 -12.72
CA TYR A 152 3.39 -8.36 -13.61
C TYR A 152 2.34 -7.30 -13.98
N ARG A 153 1.72 -6.64 -13.00
CA ARG A 153 0.70 -5.60 -13.26
C ARG A 153 1.27 -4.37 -13.95
N THR A 154 2.48 -3.94 -13.62
CA THR A 154 3.13 -2.82 -14.31
C THR A 154 3.34 -3.14 -15.79
N GLY A 155 3.75 -4.37 -16.09
CA GLY A 155 3.84 -4.88 -17.45
C GLY A 155 2.50 -4.85 -18.19
N THR A 156 1.41 -5.23 -17.53
CA THR A 156 0.06 -5.16 -18.12
C THR A 156 -0.39 -3.71 -18.35
N GLU A 157 -0.14 -2.79 -17.43
CA GLU A 157 -0.48 -1.37 -17.57
C GLU A 157 0.26 -0.71 -18.75
N ILE A 158 1.57 -0.99 -18.89
CA ILE A 158 2.36 -0.48 -20.01
C ILE A 158 1.81 -1.00 -21.35
N ARG A 159 1.49 -2.29 -21.43
CA ARG A 159 0.92 -2.89 -22.65
C ARG A 159 -0.45 -2.31 -22.97
N ALA A 160 -1.31 -2.14 -21.97
CA ALA A 160 -2.63 -1.53 -22.14
C ALA A 160 -2.53 -0.08 -22.67
N ARG A 161 -1.60 0.73 -22.13
CA ARG A 161 -1.38 2.11 -22.61
C ARG A 161 -0.87 2.13 -24.06
N ARG A 162 0.03 1.21 -24.44
CA ARG A 162 0.52 1.08 -25.83
C ARG A 162 -0.60 0.69 -26.79
N ILE A 163 -1.44 -0.28 -26.44
CA ILE A 163 -2.56 -0.71 -27.28
C ILE A 163 -3.54 0.46 -27.51
N LYS A 164 -3.90 1.22 -26.46
CA LYS A 164 -4.74 2.41 -26.59
C LYS A 164 -4.16 3.45 -27.55
N ALA A 165 -2.86 3.71 -27.47
CA ALA A 165 -2.19 4.66 -28.36
C ALA A 165 -2.16 4.20 -29.83
N LEU A 166 -1.97 2.90 -30.09
CA LEU A 166 -2.00 2.33 -31.44
C LEU A 166 -3.41 2.40 -32.04
N MET A 167 -4.44 2.03 -31.29
CA MET A 167 -5.83 2.13 -31.75
C MET A 167 -6.26 3.58 -32.04
N ALA A 168 -5.76 4.55 -31.27
CA ALA A 168 -6.03 5.96 -31.52
C ALA A 168 -5.38 6.44 -32.83
N ARG A 169 -4.18 5.95 -33.17
CA ARG A 169 -3.51 6.25 -34.44
C ARG A 169 -4.25 5.66 -35.63
N GLU A 170 -4.62 4.38 -35.56
CA GLU A 170 -5.36 3.69 -36.62
C GLU A 170 -6.68 4.42 -36.95
N ARG A 171 -7.40 4.90 -35.93
CA ARG A 171 -8.62 5.71 -36.13
C ARG A 171 -8.41 7.07 -36.78
N LEU A 172 -7.20 7.62 -36.72
CA LEU A 172 -6.87 8.89 -37.39
C LEU A 172 -6.43 8.67 -38.84
N GLU A 173 -6.00 7.46 -39.18
CA GLU A 173 -5.57 7.06 -40.53
C GLU A 173 -6.72 6.52 -41.40
N ALA A 174 -7.84 6.10 -40.78
CA ALA A 174 -9.07 5.64 -41.42
C ALA A 174 -10.05 6.78 -41.72
#